data_AF-A0A936BDU7-F1
#
_entry.id   AF-A0A936BDU7-F1
#
_cell.length_a   1.000
_cell.length_b   1.000
_cell.length_c   1.000
_cell.angle_alpha   90.00
_cell.angle_beta   90.00
_cell.angle_gamma   90.00
#
_symmetry.space_group_name_H-M   'P 1'
#
loop_
_entity.id
_entity.type
_entity.pdbx_description
1 polymer ?
#
loop_
_entity_poly.entity_id
_entity_poly.type
_entity_poly.pdbx_seq_one_letter_code
_entity_poly.pdbx_strand_id
1 'polypeptide(L)'
;MSEQEEPNSNRRRFLQMVAWGTAATATGVGAGWLAPKFLGGETAEIVTGSSPTAVSATTLATPSANPSELYGQLVSCQAENMRLQAALDAANRRLTTLDQGRGEATAVELQLQQELADSTQRLTVLAGLMGLYEQLDRLELGDKVAAGIASLGEAFTNLVGDLPSLTDGLSLGSLRLDEFEGHLPLLESGRSWLASHTSKIESYYQLFEQMLQTAVERAAPLLDMLQEWFDAILRWLPFGMGRTAIQVMSALTDLMRETPNTIAGIRTNIAQPLDVWLAKESPTSAPAFTQRLIAPLREQALVPAQQVVNKAQAAKQVYEDEMVVRLGSAVDNRRIIQQLINEYKEKHGLG
;
A
#
# COMPACT_ATOMS: atom_id res chain seq x y z
N MET A 1 -35.44 24.20 24.90
CA MET A 1 -34.22 24.46 25.68
C MET A 1 -33.72 23.12 26.19
N SER A 2 -32.59 22.57 25.74
CA SER A 2 -31.77 22.99 24.60
C SER A 2 -31.12 21.78 23.97
N GLU A 3 -30.94 21.86 22.67
CA GLU A 3 -30.07 21.03 21.85
C GLU A 3 -28.66 20.90 22.43
N GLN A 4 -28.02 19.76 22.15
CA GLN A 4 -26.60 19.74 21.82
C GLN A 4 -26.29 18.56 20.90
N GLU A 5 -26.15 18.87 19.61
CA GLU A 5 -25.51 18.01 18.62
C GLU A 5 -23.99 18.01 18.87
N GLU A 6 -23.33 16.85 18.74
CA GLU A 6 -21.87 16.81 18.53
C GLU A 6 -21.56 16.37 17.09
N PRO A 7 -21.04 17.26 16.23
CA PRO A 7 -20.53 16.91 14.91
C PRO A 7 -19.00 16.79 14.86
N ASN A 8 -18.51 15.99 13.89
CA ASN A 8 -17.15 16.02 13.34
C ASN A 8 -15.94 15.72 14.26
N SER A 9 -15.64 14.43 14.46
CA SER A 9 -14.30 13.95 14.87
C SER A 9 -13.53 13.17 13.79
N ASN A 10 -14.20 12.66 12.74
CA ASN A 10 -13.62 11.66 11.83
C ASN A 10 -12.86 12.17 10.58
N ARG A 11 -12.72 13.49 10.37
CA ARG A 11 -11.99 14.03 9.18
C ARG A 11 -10.51 14.36 9.42
N ARG A 12 -9.98 14.21 10.65
CA ARG A 12 -8.64 14.67 11.04
C ARG A 12 -7.54 13.58 11.12
N ARG A 13 -7.84 12.32 10.78
CA ARG A 13 -6.86 11.21 10.77
C ARG A 13 -6.35 10.81 9.38
N PHE A 14 -6.55 11.65 8.37
CA PHE A 14 -6.17 11.38 6.97
C PHE A 14 -4.76 11.90 6.56
N LEU A 15 -3.99 12.53 7.46
CA LEU A 15 -2.71 13.19 7.10
C LEU A 15 -1.56 12.95 8.10
N GLN A 16 -1.33 11.70 8.51
CA GLN A 16 -0.09 11.29 9.19
C GLN A 16 0.37 9.90 8.71
N MET A 17 1.69 9.76 8.47
CA MET A 17 2.39 8.61 7.85
C MET A 17 2.11 8.48 6.34
N VAL A 18 3.05 8.76 5.43
CA VAL A 18 4.32 8.05 5.20
C VAL A 18 5.46 9.05 4.92
N ALA A 19 6.59 8.90 5.63
CA ALA A 19 7.76 9.79 5.49
C ALA A 19 9.09 9.11 5.90
N TRP A 20 9.48 8.04 5.19
CA TRP A 20 10.82 7.42 5.19
C TRP A 20 11.04 6.88 3.76
N GLY A 21 12.15 7.05 3.05
CA GLY A 21 13.41 7.72 3.39
C GLY A 21 14.61 6.98 2.78
N THR A 22 14.98 7.28 1.53
CA THR A 22 16.25 6.84 0.92
C THR A 22 16.87 8.01 0.15
N ALA A 23 18.20 8.11 0.18
CA ALA A 23 18.92 9.35 -0.12
C ALA A 23 19.93 9.21 -1.27
N ALA A 24 20.14 10.36 -1.93
CA ALA A 24 21.37 10.80 -2.60
C ALA A 24 22.00 9.91 -3.69
N THR A 25 21.94 10.41 -4.93
CA THR A 25 23.15 10.52 -5.76
C THR A 25 23.30 11.97 -6.22
N ALA A 26 24.50 12.53 -6.02
CA ALA A 26 24.82 13.91 -6.36
C ALA A 26 25.84 13.95 -7.50
N THR A 27 25.56 14.74 -8.53
CA THR A 27 26.55 15.22 -9.51
C THR A 27 26.17 16.65 -9.91
N GLY A 28 27.04 17.61 -9.65
CA GLY A 28 26.83 19.01 -10.04
C GLY A 28 28.07 19.63 -10.69
N VAL A 29 27.87 20.28 -11.83
CA VAL A 29 28.71 21.28 -12.56
C VAL A 29 27.74 22.04 -13.49
N GLY A 30 27.82 23.34 -13.78
CA GLY A 30 28.70 24.41 -13.30
C GLY A 30 28.87 25.50 -14.37
N ALA A 31 28.85 26.79 -13.97
CA ALA A 31 28.82 28.00 -14.83
C ALA A 31 27.52 28.18 -15.65
N GLY A 32 27.00 29.38 -15.97
CA GLY A 32 27.38 30.75 -15.58
C GLY A 32 28.15 31.53 -16.66
N TRP A 33 27.49 32.48 -17.37
CA TRP A 33 28.07 33.78 -17.82
C TRP A 33 27.08 34.72 -18.57
N LEU A 34 27.22 36.02 -18.28
CA LEU A 34 26.94 37.24 -19.06
C LEU A 34 25.61 37.53 -19.80
N ALA A 35 25.03 38.68 -19.42
CA ALA A 35 24.68 39.77 -20.36
C ALA A 35 25.89 40.74 -20.52
N PRO A 36 25.92 41.74 -21.43
CA PRO A 36 24.88 42.19 -22.37
C PRO A 36 25.38 42.30 -23.85
N LYS A 37 24.50 42.69 -24.77
CA LYS A 37 24.90 43.35 -26.03
C LYS A 37 24.04 44.57 -26.35
N PHE A 38 24.75 45.64 -26.69
CA PHE A 38 24.25 46.95 -27.10
C PHE A 38 24.21 47.06 -28.63
N LEU A 39 23.50 48.09 -29.13
CA LEU A 39 23.53 48.70 -30.47
C LEU A 39 22.74 48.01 -31.61
N GLY A 40 21.99 48.86 -32.33
CA GLY A 40 21.01 48.52 -33.36
C GLY A 40 19.64 49.11 -33.02
N GLY A 41 19.38 50.41 -33.14
CA GLY A 41 20.15 51.44 -33.84
C GLY A 41 19.42 51.92 -35.08
N GLU A 42 18.32 52.66 -34.91
CA GLU A 42 17.69 53.43 -35.99
C GLU A 42 17.18 54.77 -35.46
N THR A 43 17.12 55.76 -36.35
CA THR A 43 17.29 57.18 -36.00
C THR A 43 15.98 57.92 -35.73
N ALA A 44 15.99 58.77 -34.71
CA ALA A 44 14.94 59.76 -34.50
C ALA A 44 14.98 60.83 -35.61
N GLU A 45 13.87 60.99 -36.34
CA GLU A 45 13.72 62.03 -37.35
C GLU A 45 13.16 63.31 -36.72
N ILE A 46 13.99 64.36 -36.66
CA ILE A 46 13.61 65.66 -36.11
C ILE A 46 13.01 66.50 -37.24
N VAL A 47 11.68 66.61 -37.30
CA VAL A 47 11.01 67.53 -38.23
C VAL A 47 11.09 68.96 -37.68
N THR A 48 12.08 69.71 -38.17
CA THR A 48 12.27 71.12 -37.86
C THR A 48 11.29 72.03 -38.62
N GLY A 49 10.58 72.88 -37.88
CA GLY A 49 10.31 74.28 -38.23
C GLY A 49 9.53 74.59 -39.51
N SER A 50 8.21 74.83 -39.37
CA SER A 50 7.46 75.69 -40.29
C SER A 50 7.33 77.10 -39.68
N SER A 51 7.91 78.10 -40.34
CA SER A 51 7.98 79.49 -39.90
C SER A 51 6.62 80.15 -39.66
N PRO A 52 6.49 81.11 -38.71
CA PRO A 52 5.28 81.91 -38.58
C PRO A 52 5.10 82.85 -39.79
N THR A 53 3.90 82.85 -40.36
CA THR A 53 3.51 83.73 -41.46
C THR A 53 3.67 85.20 -41.06
N ALA A 54 4.45 85.96 -41.83
CA ALA A 54 4.67 87.38 -41.58
C ALA A 54 3.36 88.17 -41.69
N VAL A 55 3.12 89.08 -40.73
CA VAL A 55 1.97 89.98 -40.72
C VAL A 55 2.17 91.04 -41.80
N SER A 56 1.19 91.23 -42.69
CA SER A 56 1.23 92.28 -43.71
C SER A 56 1.32 93.66 -43.05
N ALA A 57 2.40 94.39 -43.33
CA ALA A 57 2.61 95.73 -42.81
C ALA A 57 1.61 96.72 -43.44
N THR A 58 0.86 97.43 -42.59
CA THR A 58 -0.02 98.52 -42.98
C THR A 58 0.77 99.62 -43.71
N THR A 59 0.39 99.92 -44.96
CA THR A 59 0.92 101.08 -45.68
C THR A 59 0.46 102.37 -45.00
N LEU A 60 1.38 103.04 -44.32
CA LEU A 60 1.19 104.39 -43.77
C LEU A 60 0.87 105.38 -44.90
N ALA A 61 -0.37 105.87 -44.93
CA ALA A 61 -0.73 107.04 -45.72
C ALA A 61 -0.09 108.30 -45.11
N THR A 62 0.42 109.17 -45.97
CA THR A 62 1.06 110.45 -45.62
C THR A 62 0.12 111.39 -44.86
N PRO A 63 0.61 112.15 -43.85
CA PRO A 63 -0.23 113.00 -43.02
C PRO A 63 -0.67 114.28 -43.73
N SER A 64 -1.96 114.42 -44.01
CA SER A 64 -2.61 115.74 -44.11
C SER A 64 -2.77 116.33 -42.71
N ALA A 65 -2.31 117.57 -42.52
CA ALA A 65 -2.27 118.18 -41.20
C ALA A 65 -3.64 118.74 -40.77
N ASN A 66 -4.51 117.87 -40.25
CA ASN A 66 -5.64 118.26 -39.40
C ASN A 66 -5.43 117.65 -37.99
N PRO A 67 -5.43 118.45 -36.90
CA PRO A 67 -5.21 117.92 -35.56
C PRO A 67 -6.29 116.92 -35.14
N SER A 68 -7.52 117.06 -35.63
CA SER A 68 -8.62 116.12 -35.45
C SER A 68 -8.36 114.74 -36.08
N GLU A 69 -7.68 114.67 -37.23
CA GLU A 69 -7.33 113.40 -37.90
C GLU A 69 -6.28 112.63 -37.09
N LEU A 70 -5.29 113.32 -36.53
CA LEU A 70 -4.28 112.71 -35.64
C LEU A 70 -4.90 112.15 -34.35
N TYR A 71 -5.86 112.85 -33.73
CA TYR A 71 -6.60 112.30 -32.58
C TYR A 71 -7.43 111.08 -32.98
N GLY A 72 -8.09 111.09 -34.14
CA GLY A 72 -8.80 109.93 -34.67
C GLY A 72 -7.88 108.72 -34.91
N GLN A 73 -6.69 108.96 -35.45
CA GLN A 73 -5.68 107.94 -35.71
C GLN A 73 -5.06 107.38 -34.42
N LEU A 74 -4.87 108.21 -33.39
CA LEU A 74 -4.39 107.76 -32.09
C LEU A 74 -5.46 106.92 -31.36
N VAL A 75 -6.73 107.33 -31.42
CA VAL A 75 -7.86 106.54 -30.88
C VAL A 75 -8.01 105.20 -31.62
N SER A 76 -7.83 105.16 -32.95
CA SER A 76 -7.86 103.89 -33.70
C SER A 76 -6.67 102.98 -33.33
N CYS A 77 -5.45 103.51 -33.22
CA CYS A 77 -4.29 102.75 -32.76
C CYS A 77 -4.43 102.26 -31.30
N GLN A 78 -5.12 103.02 -30.43
CA GLN A 78 -5.39 102.61 -29.05
C GLN A 78 -6.47 101.49 -28.99
N ALA A 79 -7.51 101.58 -29.82
CA ALA A 79 -8.50 100.52 -29.99
C ALA A 79 -7.88 99.24 -30.57
N GLU A 80 -6.96 99.38 -31.53
CA GLU A 80 -6.23 98.25 -32.11
C GLU A 80 -5.27 97.60 -31.11
N ASN A 81 -4.58 98.38 -30.26
CA ASN A 81 -3.80 97.84 -29.15
C ASN A 81 -4.67 97.05 -28.14
N MET A 82 -5.84 97.58 -27.75
CA MET A 82 -6.76 96.83 -26.87
C MET A 82 -7.27 95.54 -27.54
N ARG A 83 -7.52 95.56 -28.86
CA ARG A 83 -7.88 94.35 -29.63
C ARG A 83 -6.73 93.33 -29.67
N LEU A 84 -5.50 93.77 -29.86
CA LEU A 84 -4.31 92.92 -29.86
C LEU A 84 -4.02 92.33 -28.47
N GLN A 85 -4.18 93.11 -27.40
CA GLN A 85 -4.08 92.61 -26.02
C GLN A 85 -5.14 91.53 -25.75
N ALA A 86 -6.41 91.78 -26.10
CA ALA A 86 -7.49 90.79 -25.95
C ALA A 86 -7.24 89.52 -26.80
N ALA A 87 -6.67 89.65 -27.99
CA ALA A 87 -6.28 88.52 -28.83
C ALA A 87 -5.10 87.72 -28.25
N LEU A 88 -4.13 88.39 -27.63
CA LEU A 88 -2.98 87.79 -26.95
C LEU A 88 -3.44 87.04 -25.69
N ASP A 89 -4.32 87.63 -24.88
CA ASP A 89 -4.95 86.95 -23.73
C ASP A 89 -5.75 85.72 -24.16
N ALA A 90 -6.50 85.80 -25.26
CA ALA A 90 -7.22 84.65 -25.82
C ALA A 90 -6.27 83.54 -26.34
N ALA A 91 -5.12 83.92 -26.92
CA ALA A 91 -4.08 82.98 -27.35
C ALA A 91 -3.37 82.33 -26.16
N ASN A 92 -3.01 83.10 -25.14
CA ASN A 92 -2.43 82.60 -23.90
C ASN A 92 -3.35 81.59 -23.21
N ARG A 93 -4.65 81.91 -23.06
CA ARG A 93 -5.63 80.96 -22.51
C ARG A 93 -5.68 79.66 -23.31
N ARG A 94 -5.69 79.73 -24.65
CA ARG A 94 -5.63 78.53 -25.51
C ARG A 94 -4.36 77.71 -25.30
N LEU A 95 -3.20 78.35 -25.16
CA LEU A 95 -1.95 77.66 -24.83
C LEU A 95 -2.03 76.98 -23.46
N THR A 96 -2.51 77.66 -22.43
CA THR A 96 -2.70 77.05 -21.10
C THR A 96 -3.67 75.86 -21.13
N THR A 97 -4.76 75.94 -21.91
CA THR A 97 -5.68 74.80 -22.09
C THR A 97 -5.03 73.63 -22.84
N LEU A 98 -4.19 73.92 -23.85
CA LEU A 98 -3.44 72.89 -24.57
C LEU A 98 -2.35 72.24 -23.72
N ASP A 99 -1.63 73.01 -22.89
CA ASP A 99 -0.63 72.47 -21.96
C ASP A 99 -1.28 71.62 -20.86
N GLN A 100 -2.46 72.01 -20.37
CA GLN A 100 -3.26 71.20 -19.44
C GLN A 100 -3.71 69.89 -20.09
N GLY A 101 -4.33 69.94 -21.28
CA GLY A 101 -4.74 68.74 -22.01
C GLY A 101 -3.56 67.83 -22.41
N ARG A 102 -2.39 68.40 -22.68
CA ARG A 102 -1.15 67.65 -22.92
C ARG A 102 -0.65 66.97 -21.64
N GLY A 103 -0.70 67.65 -20.50
CA GLY A 103 -0.39 67.07 -19.20
C GLY A 103 -1.29 65.89 -18.87
N GLU A 104 -2.60 66.04 -19.04
CA GLU A 104 -3.59 64.94 -18.88
C GLU A 104 -3.31 63.78 -19.83
N ALA A 105 -3.05 64.04 -21.12
CA ALA A 105 -2.70 63.00 -22.08
C ALA A 105 -1.43 62.23 -21.68
N THR A 106 -0.37 62.92 -21.23
CA THR A 106 0.85 62.25 -20.74
C THR A 106 0.63 61.45 -19.47
N ALA A 107 -0.26 61.89 -18.57
CA ALA A 107 -0.60 61.15 -17.35
C ALA A 107 -1.37 59.87 -17.68
N VAL A 108 -2.32 59.92 -18.62
CA VAL A 108 -3.04 58.75 -19.13
C VAL A 108 -2.10 57.78 -19.86
N GLU A 109 -1.17 58.27 -20.66
CA GLU A 109 -0.16 57.43 -21.32
C GLU A 109 0.71 56.69 -20.29
N LEU A 110 1.20 57.38 -19.25
CA LEU A 110 2.01 56.79 -18.19
C LEU A 110 1.22 55.74 -17.39
N GLN A 111 -0.07 56.00 -17.13
CA GLN A 111 -0.96 55.03 -16.49
C GLN A 111 -1.17 53.79 -17.35
N LEU A 112 -1.41 53.95 -18.67
CA LEU A 112 -1.56 52.82 -19.61
C LEU A 112 -0.26 52.02 -19.75
N GLN A 113 0.91 52.67 -19.80
CA GLN A 113 2.20 51.99 -19.79
C GLN A 113 2.41 51.18 -18.50
N GLN A 114 2.00 51.72 -17.34
CA GLN A 114 2.09 51.03 -16.06
C GLN A 114 1.12 49.85 -15.95
N GLU A 115 -0.12 49.99 -16.46
CA GLU A 115 -1.10 48.90 -16.51
C GLU A 115 -0.68 47.78 -17.48
N LEU A 116 -0.05 48.13 -18.59
CA LEU A 116 0.54 47.17 -19.53
C LEU A 116 1.77 46.46 -18.93
N ALA A 117 2.58 47.16 -18.13
CA ALA A 117 3.68 46.56 -17.37
C ALA A 117 3.19 45.57 -16.29
N ASP A 118 2.16 45.92 -15.52
CA ASP A 118 1.55 45.02 -14.53
C ASP A 118 0.90 43.80 -15.22
N SER A 119 0.18 44.02 -16.33
CA SER A 119 -0.43 42.94 -17.13
C SER A 119 0.63 41.97 -17.70
N THR A 120 1.72 42.48 -18.29
CA THR A 120 2.82 41.64 -18.79
C THR A 120 3.57 40.91 -17.67
N GLN A 121 3.72 41.52 -16.49
CA GLN A 121 4.28 40.83 -15.32
C GLN A 121 3.36 39.70 -14.81
N ARG A 122 2.04 39.92 -14.76
CA ARG A 122 1.05 38.88 -14.42
C ARG A 122 1.05 37.72 -15.42
N LEU A 123 1.11 38.02 -16.72
CA LEU A 123 1.25 37.02 -17.78
C LEU A 123 2.54 36.20 -17.62
N THR A 124 3.65 36.85 -17.25
CA THR A 124 4.94 36.16 -17.02
C THR A 124 4.86 35.21 -15.81
N VAL A 125 4.22 35.63 -14.71
CA VAL A 125 4.00 34.77 -13.53
C VAL A 125 3.09 33.59 -13.86
N LEU A 126 2.01 33.81 -14.60
CA LEU A 126 1.11 32.75 -15.06
C LEU A 126 1.81 31.76 -16.00
N ALA A 127 2.62 32.24 -16.94
CA ALA A 127 3.44 31.40 -17.82
C ALA A 127 4.47 30.56 -17.04
N GLY A 128 5.11 31.15 -16.02
CA GLY A 128 6.02 30.42 -15.12
C GLY A 128 5.31 29.32 -14.32
N LEU A 129 4.11 29.60 -13.79
CA LEU A 129 3.25 28.61 -13.14
C LEU A 129 2.83 27.50 -14.12
N MET A 130 2.45 27.86 -15.35
CA MET A 130 2.08 26.91 -16.39
C MET A 130 3.26 25.99 -16.77
N GLY A 131 4.47 26.54 -16.89
CA GLY A 131 5.69 25.78 -17.12
C GLY A 131 6.04 24.82 -15.97
N LEU A 132 5.82 25.23 -14.71
CA LEU A 132 5.95 24.34 -13.55
C LEU A 132 4.91 23.21 -13.56
N TYR A 133 3.67 23.50 -13.93
CA TYR A 133 2.63 22.49 -14.13
C TYR A 133 2.99 21.53 -15.27
N GLU A 134 3.49 22.01 -16.41
CA GLU A 134 3.99 21.15 -17.49
C GLU A 134 5.19 20.30 -17.06
N GLN A 135 6.11 20.83 -16.27
CA GLN A 135 7.26 20.06 -15.80
C GLN A 135 6.82 18.97 -14.81
N LEU A 136 5.82 19.24 -13.97
CA LEU A 136 5.15 18.25 -13.14
C LEU A 136 4.37 17.21 -13.97
N ASP A 137 3.83 17.60 -15.12
CA ASP A 137 3.05 16.74 -16.00
C ASP A 137 3.93 15.84 -16.88
N ARG A 138 5.08 16.35 -17.35
CA ARG A 138 6.15 15.59 -18.04
C ARG A 138 6.86 14.59 -17.14
N LEU A 139 6.77 14.76 -15.81
CA LEU A 139 7.05 13.66 -14.90
C LEU A 139 5.90 12.66 -15.04
N GLU A 140 6.17 11.55 -15.75
CA GLU A 140 5.32 10.37 -15.97
C GLU A 140 4.95 9.60 -14.67
N LEU A 141 4.80 10.33 -13.55
CA LEU A 141 4.28 9.85 -12.28
C LEU A 141 2.92 9.15 -12.46
N GLY A 142 2.09 9.60 -13.41
CA GLY A 142 0.83 8.94 -13.76
C GLY A 142 1.05 7.51 -14.23
N ASP A 143 1.80 7.33 -15.32
CA ASP A 143 2.03 6.02 -15.93
C ASP A 143 2.88 5.09 -15.03
N LYS A 144 3.86 5.65 -14.30
CA LYS A 144 4.68 4.87 -13.35
C LYS A 144 3.87 4.41 -12.14
N VAL A 145 2.96 5.24 -11.61
CA VAL A 145 2.05 4.84 -10.53
C VAL A 145 1.03 3.83 -11.07
N ALA A 146 0.46 4.03 -12.25
CA ALA A 146 -0.46 3.09 -12.88
C ALA A 146 0.19 1.71 -13.12
N ALA A 147 1.41 1.68 -13.66
CA ALA A 147 2.17 0.44 -13.85
C ALA A 147 2.54 -0.24 -12.52
N GLY A 148 2.92 0.54 -11.49
CA GLY A 148 3.17 0.02 -10.14
C GLY A 148 1.92 -0.58 -9.49
N ILE A 149 0.77 0.08 -9.64
CA ILE A 149 -0.53 -0.44 -9.18
C ILE A 149 -0.88 -1.72 -9.94
N ALA A 150 -0.74 -1.75 -11.28
CA ALA A 150 -1.05 -2.93 -12.08
C ALA A 150 -0.19 -4.14 -11.70
N SER A 151 1.12 -3.95 -11.50
CA SER A 151 2.03 -5.01 -11.03
C SER A 151 1.67 -5.50 -9.62
N LEU A 152 1.28 -4.60 -8.71
CA LEU A 152 0.77 -4.98 -7.40
C LEU A 152 -0.54 -5.77 -7.50
N GLY A 153 -1.42 -5.40 -8.44
CA GLY A 153 -2.68 -6.09 -8.70
C GLY A 153 -2.50 -7.50 -9.25
N GLU A 154 -1.52 -7.71 -10.13
CA GLU A 154 -1.12 -9.04 -10.60
C GLU A 154 -0.61 -9.91 -9.44
N ALA A 155 0.27 -9.37 -8.59
CA ALA A 155 0.75 -10.07 -7.41
C ALA A 155 -0.38 -10.45 -6.42
N PHE A 156 -1.33 -9.55 -6.17
CA PHE A 156 -2.52 -9.84 -5.37
C PHE A 156 -3.46 -10.86 -6.04
N THR A 157 -3.62 -10.79 -7.36
CA THR A 157 -4.45 -11.74 -8.12
C THR A 157 -3.89 -13.15 -8.02
N ASN A 158 -2.57 -13.31 -8.18
CA ASN A 158 -1.89 -14.59 -8.03
C ASN A 158 -2.01 -15.12 -6.59
N LEU A 159 -1.68 -14.30 -5.58
CA LEU A 159 -1.81 -14.68 -4.17
C LEU A 159 -3.24 -15.15 -3.83
N VAL A 160 -4.27 -14.47 -4.36
CA VAL A 160 -5.67 -14.82 -4.11
C VAL A 160 -6.14 -15.99 -4.96
N GLY A 161 -5.52 -16.25 -6.12
CA GLY A 161 -5.70 -17.47 -6.89
C GLY A 161 -5.28 -18.72 -6.12
N ASP A 162 -4.26 -18.60 -5.24
CA ASP A 162 -3.78 -19.70 -4.40
C ASP A 162 -4.62 -19.91 -3.12
N LEU A 163 -5.31 -18.88 -2.62
CA LEU A 163 -6.09 -18.94 -1.36
C LEU A 163 -7.15 -20.06 -1.29
N PRO A 164 -7.90 -20.42 -2.36
CA PRO A 164 -8.80 -21.57 -2.35
C PRO A 164 -8.06 -22.87 -2.00
N SER A 165 -6.89 -23.12 -2.61
CA SER A 165 -6.11 -24.33 -2.32
C SER A 165 -5.61 -24.39 -0.88
N LEU A 166 -5.27 -23.23 -0.30
CA LEU A 166 -4.91 -23.11 1.11
C LEU A 166 -6.13 -23.33 2.02
N THR A 167 -7.31 -22.84 1.65
CA THR A 167 -8.58 -23.06 2.38
C THR A 167 -8.97 -24.53 2.37
N ASP A 168 -8.87 -25.18 1.22
CA ASP A 168 -9.12 -26.62 1.06
C ASP A 168 -8.10 -27.44 1.89
N GLY A 169 -6.83 -27.06 1.87
CA GLY A 169 -5.79 -27.67 2.70
C GLY A 169 -6.02 -27.51 4.20
N LEU A 170 -6.47 -26.33 4.66
CA LEU A 170 -6.78 -26.06 6.06
C LEU A 170 -8.03 -26.80 6.53
N SER A 171 -9.09 -26.84 5.71
CA SER A 171 -10.33 -27.56 6.03
C SER A 171 -10.12 -29.08 6.05
N LEU A 172 -9.38 -29.63 5.07
CA LEU A 172 -8.95 -31.02 5.08
C LEU A 172 -8.04 -31.33 6.28
N GLY A 173 -7.13 -30.41 6.62
CA GLY A 173 -6.28 -30.50 7.81
C GLY A 173 -7.08 -30.60 9.11
N SER A 174 -8.11 -29.74 9.27
CA SER A 174 -9.03 -29.83 10.41
C SER A 174 -9.79 -31.16 10.41
N LEU A 175 -10.36 -31.56 9.28
CA LEU A 175 -11.13 -32.80 9.18
C LEU A 175 -10.30 -34.04 9.55
N ARG A 176 -9.03 -34.10 9.13
CA ARG A 176 -8.10 -35.18 9.51
C ARG A 176 -7.69 -35.11 10.98
N LEU A 177 -7.59 -33.91 11.55
CA LEU A 177 -7.35 -33.72 12.97
C LEU A 177 -8.56 -34.21 13.80
N ASP A 178 -9.78 -33.91 13.36
CA ASP A 178 -11.05 -34.36 13.96
C ASP A 178 -11.20 -35.89 13.87
N GLU A 179 -10.92 -36.49 12.71
CA GLU A 179 -10.90 -37.94 12.49
C GLU A 179 -9.88 -38.64 13.41
N PHE A 180 -8.66 -38.09 13.51
CA PHE A 180 -7.62 -38.60 14.40
C PHE A 180 -8.02 -38.51 15.87
N GLU A 181 -8.58 -37.36 16.30
CA GLU A 181 -9.08 -37.16 17.66
C GLU A 181 -10.22 -38.15 17.99
N GLY A 182 -11.08 -38.45 17.01
CA GLY A 182 -12.11 -39.50 17.10
C GLY A 182 -11.57 -40.93 17.27
N HIS A 183 -10.30 -41.19 16.92
CA HIS A 183 -9.65 -42.48 17.15
C HIS A 183 -8.97 -42.61 18.53
N LEU A 184 -8.78 -41.51 19.28
CA LEU A 184 -8.15 -41.58 20.60
C LEU A 184 -8.90 -42.46 21.62
N PRO A 185 -10.25 -42.47 21.70
CA PRO A 185 -10.98 -43.38 22.59
C PRO A 185 -10.77 -44.87 22.26
N LEU A 186 -10.54 -45.20 20.98
CA LEU A 186 -10.20 -46.56 20.56
C LEU A 186 -8.79 -46.92 21.03
N LEU A 187 -7.84 -45.98 20.98
CA LEU A 187 -6.47 -46.18 21.47
C LEU A 187 -6.42 -46.32 23.01
N GLU A 188 -7.22 -45.55 23.75
CA GLU A 188 -7.42 -45.72 25.20
C GLU A 188 -8.01 -47.10 25.54
N SER A 189 -9.02 -47.52 24.77
CA SER A 189 -9.65 -48.85 24.91
C SER A 189 -8.65 -49.98 24.62
N GLY A 190 -7.87 -49.86 23.54
CA GLY A 190 -6.82 -50.82 23.19
C GLY A 190 -5.71 -50.90 24.25
N ARG A 191 -5.30 -49.75 24.81
CA ARG A 191 -4.31 -49.68 25.91
C ARG A 191 -4.83 -50.32 27.20
N SER A 192 -6.10 -50.10 27.57
CA SER A 192 -6.68 -50.76 28.75
C SER A 192 -6.85 -52.27 28.56
N TRP A 193 -7.23 -52.71 27.35
CA TRP A 193 -7.24 -54.13 26.97
C TRP A 193 -5.84 -54.75 27.05
N LEU A 194 -4.82 -54.08 26.49
CA LEU A 194 -3.42 -54.54 26.52
C LEU A 194 -2.92 -54.71 27.96
N ALA A 195 -3.19 -53.74 28.83
CA ALA A 195 -2.83 -53.82 30.25
C ALA A 195 -3.51 -55.01 30.96
N SER A 196 -4.82 -55.21 30.74
CA SER A 196 -5.56 -56.34 31.29
C SER A 196 -5.06 -57.69 30.77
N HIS A 197 -4.75 -57.78 29.48
CA HIS A 197 -4.26 -59.01 28.85
C HIS A 197 -2.84 -59.35 29.32
N THR A 198 -1.96 -58.35 29.39
CA THR A 198 -0.58 -58.50 29.90
C THR A 198 -0.58 -59.01 31.35
N SER A 199 -1.39 -58.40 32.23
CA SER A 199 -1.53 -58.84 33.61
C SER A 199 -2.06 -60.28 33.75
N LYS A 200 -2.97 -60.71 32.86
CA LYS A 200 -3.44 -62.10 32.82
C LYS A 200 -2.33 -63.07 32.42
N ILE A 201 -1.52 -62.74 31.40
CA ILE A 201 -0.40 -63.60 30.98
C ILE A 201 0.67 -63.66 32.09
N GLU A 202 1.04 -62.52 32.69
CA GLU A 202 1.94 -62.48 33.87
C GLU A 202 1.42 -63.40 34.99
N SER A 203 0.11 -63.38 35.29
CA SER A 203 -0.52 -64.24 36.29
C SER A 203 -0.50 -65.73 35.91
N TYR A 204 -0.79 -66.07 34.65
CA TYR A 204 -0.73 -67.47 34.17
C TYR A 204 0.70 -68.00 34.17
N TYR A 205 1.68 -67.17 33.83
CA TYR A 205 3.10 -67.52 33.90
C TYR A 205 3.53 -67.81 35.34
N GLN A 206 3.15 -66.96 36.30
CA GLN A 206 3.42 -67.19 37.73
C GLN A 206 2.78 -68.48 38.26
N LEU A 207 1.52 -68.76 37.89
CA LEU A 207 0.86 -70.02 38.26
C LEU A 207 1.55 -71.24 37.62
N PHE A 208 2.01 -71.13 36.37
CA PHE A 208 2.77 -72.18 35.71
C PHE A 208 4.14 -72.40 36.39
N GLU A 209 4.87 -71.32 36.69
CA GLU A 209 6.15 -71.39 37.39
C GLU A 209 5.97 -72.00 38.80
N GLN A 210 4.92 -71.62 39.54
CA GLN A 210 4.61 -72.21 40.84
C GLN A 210 4.24 -73.70 40.74
N MET A 211 3.46 -74.10 39.72
CA MET A 211 3.21 -75.51 39.45
C MET A 211 4.50 -76.26 39.13
N LEU A 212 5.41 -75.68 38.34
CA LEU A 212 6.68 -76.28 37.96
C LEU A 212 7.64 -76.37 39.16
N GLN A 213 7.73 -75.35 40.01
CA GLN A 213 8.47 -75.39 41.26
C GLN A 213 7.91 -76.47 42.21
N THR A 214 6.59 -76.50 42.41
CA THR A 214 5.91 -77.53 43.23
C THR A 214 6.17 -78.94 42.67
N ALA A 215 6.15 -79.09 41.34
CA ALA A 215 6.43 -80.33 40.64
C ALA A 215 7.89 -80.78 40.79
N VAL A 216 8.85 -79.85 40.75
CA VAL A 216 10.30 -80.11 40.91
C VAL A 216 10.68 -80.35 42.38
N GLU A 217 10.05 -79.68 43.34
CA GLU A 217 10.20 -80.00 44.77
C GLU A 217 9.59 -81.38 45.11
N ARG A 218 8.58 -81.79 44.34
CA ARG A 218 7.93 -83.11 44.40
C ARG A 218 8.47 -84.05 43.31
N ALA A 219 9.73 -83.89 42.89
CA ALA A 219 10.29 -84.51 41.68
C ALA A 219 10.27 -86.03 41.63
N ALA A 220 10.18 -86.76 42.75
CA ALA A 220 10.05 -88.22 42.71
C ALA A 220 8.78 -88.66 41.95
N PRO A 221 7.56 -88.35 42.42
CA PRO A 221 6.34 -88.66 41.65
C PRO A 221 6.17 -87.84 40.36
N LEU A 222 6.84 -86.69 40.18
CA LEU A 222 6.79 -86.01 38.88
C LEU A 222 7.58 -86.76 37.82
N LEU A 223 8.79 -87.25 38.14
CA LEU A 223 9.58 -88.05 37.21
C LEU A 223 8.85 -89.35 36.87
N ASP A 224 8.23 -90.00 37.86
CA ASP A 224 7.37 -91.17 37.63
C ASP A 224 6.18 -90.82 36.71
N MET A 225 5.49 -89.70 36.93
CA MET A 225 4.34 -89.27 36.12
C MET A 225 4.74 -88.82 34.70
N LEU A 226 5.91 -88.19 34.54
CA LEU A 226 6.49 -87.87 33.22
C LEU A 226 6.89 -89.15 32.49
N GLN A 227 7.43 -90.14 33.21
CA GLN A 227 7.79 -91.45 32.67
C GLN A 227 6.54 -92.26 32.29
N GLU A 228 5.47 -92.27 33.10
CA GLU A 228 4.18 -92.84 32.75
C GLU A 228 3.54 -92.14 31.54
N TRP A 229 3.63 -90.81 31.44
CA TRP A 229 3.15 -90.07 30.27
C TRP A 229 3.98 -90.40 29.01
N PHE A 230 5.30 -90.53 29.15
CA PHE A 230 6.19 -90.93 28.07
C PHE A 230 5.92 -92.37 27.61
N ASP A 231 5.69 -93.31 28.55
CA ASP A 231 5.30 -94.70 28.28
C ASP A 231 3.89 -94.80 27.68
N ALA A 232 2.94 -93.97 28.12
CA ALA A 232 1.60 -93.90 27.54
C ALA A 232 1.64 -93.39 26.09
N ILE A 233 2.46 -92.38 25.82
CA ILE A 233 2.71 -91.89 24.46
C ILE A 233 3.44 -92.95 23.62
N LEU A 234 4.50 -93.58 24.13
CA LEU A 234 5.21 -94.66 23.44
C LEU A 234 4.31 -95.85 23.11
N ARG A 235 3.36 -96.19 23.99
CA ARG A 235 2.38 -97.28 23.77
C ARG A 235 1.35 -96.99 22.69
N TRP A 236 1.07 -95.72 22.37
CA TRP A 236 -0.03 -95.34 21.47
C TRP A 236 0.41 -94.93 20.06
N LEU A 237 1.71 -94.97 19.76
CA LEU A 237 2.28 -94.16 18.69
C LEU A 237 3.10 -95.02 17.71
N PRO A 238 2.52 -95.38 16.54
CA PRO A 238 3.25 -96.11 15.50
C PRO A 238 4.41 -95.26 14.95
N PHE A 239 5.49 -95.94 14.54
CA PHE A 239 6.79 -95.38 14.15
C PHE A 239 6.72 -94.04 13.37
N GLY A 240 6.93 -92.91 14.06
CA GLY A 240 7.03 -91.60 13.40
C GLY A 240 7.01 -90.38 14.32
N MET A 241 6.01 -90.23 15.20
CA MET A 241 5.76 -88.95 15.90
C MET A 241 6.63 -88.69 17.15
N GLY A 242 7.62 -89.53 17.46
CA GLY A 242 8.58 -89.24 18.54
C GLY A 242 9.37 -87.93 18.31
N ARG A 243 9.66 -87.61 17.03
CA ARG A 243 10.21 -86.30 16.65
C ARG A 243 9.19 -85.17 16.88
N THR A 244 7.91 -85.41 16.65
CA THR A 244 6.84 -84.43 16.87
C THR A 244 6.69 -84.09 18.35
N ALA A 245 6.76 -85.07 19.25
CA ALA A 245 6.74 -84.83 20.70
C ALA A 245 7.95 -83.98 21.15
N ILE A 246 9.15 -84.28 20.66
CA ILE A 246 10.36 -83.48 20.92
C ILE A 246 10.22 -82.05 20.35
N GLN A 247 9.66 -81.89 19.15
CA GLN A 247 9.40 -80.58 18.54
C GLN A 247 8.36 -79.77 19.32
N VAL A 248 7.29 -80.38 19.81
CA VAL A 248 6.28 -79.70 20.65
C VAL A 248 6.89 -79.28 22.00
N MET A 249 7.72 -80.13 22.63
CA MET A 249 8.41 -79.78 23.87
C MET A 249 9.47 -78.67 23.67
N SER A 250 10.20 -78.67 22.54
CA SER A 250 11.09 -77.55 22.18
C SER A 250 10.27 -76.28 21.99
N ALA A 251 9.25 -76.30 21.13
CA ALA A 251 8.40 -75.14 20.86
C ALA A 251 7.72 -74.58 22.13
N LEU A 252 7.31 -75.44 23.06
CA LEU A 252 6.78 -75.00 24.36
C LEU A 252 7.86 -74.38 25.24
N THR A 253 9.08 -74.93 25.24
CA THR A 253 10.23 -74.40 25.98
C THR A 253 10.70 -73.06 25.42
N ASP A 254 10.77 -72.95 24.09
CA ASP A 254 11.13 -71.74 23.36
C ASP A 254 10.07 -70.65 23.58
N LEU A 255 8.77 -70.99 23.49
CA LEU A 255 7.66 -70.10 23.83
C LEU A 255 7.74 -69.64 25.30
N MET A 256 8.00 -70.54 26.25
CA MET A 256 8.17 -70.18 27.66
C MET A 256 9.38 -69.28 27.91
N ARG A 257 10.44 -69.40 27.11
CA ARG A 257 11.66 -68.58 27.20
C ARG A 257 11.50 -67.21 26.54
N GLU A 258 10.74 -67.11 25.45
CA GLU A 258 10.48 -65.85 24.74
C GLU A 258 9.30 -65.05 25.30
N THR A 259 8.33 -65.70 25.95
CA THR A 259 7.13 -65.03 26.49
C THR A 259 7.46 -63.92 27.50
N PRO A 260 8.34 -64.10 28.51
CA PRO A 260 8.71 -63.01 29.43
C PRO A 260 9.37 -61.83 28.72
N ASN A 261 10.24 -62.09 27.74
CA ASN A 261 10.90 -61.05 26.95
C ASN A 261 9.90 -60.30 26.05
N THR A 262 8.92 -61.01 25.49
CA THR A 262 7.83 -60.44 24.70
C THR A 262 6.91 -59.58 25.55
N ILE A 263 6.53 -60.03 26.76
CA ILE A 263 5.74 -59.27 27.73
C ILE A 263 6.47 -57.99 28.14
N ALA A 264 7.75 -58.09 28.53
CA ALA A 264 8.57 -56.94 28.88
C ALA A 264 8.71 -55.98 27.69
N GLY A 265 8.91 -56.52 26.48
CA GLY A 265 8.99 -55.74 25.23
C GLY A 265 7.69 -54.99 24.92
N ILE A 266 6.52 -55.62 25.06
CA ILE A 266 5.22 -54.97 24.90
C ILE A 266 5.02 -53.87 25.96
N ARG A 267 5.37 -54.17 27.22
CA ARG A 267 5.23 -53.22 28.34
C ARG A 267 6.10 -51.98 28.15
N THR A 268 7.37 -52.15 27.77
CA THR A 268 8.33 -51.06 27.62
C THR A 268 8.17 -50.29 26.30
N ASN A 269 7.92 -50.98 25.17
CA ASN A 269 7.90 -50.33 23.86
C ASN A 269 6.50 -49.89 23.40
N ILE A 270 5.42 -50.43 23.97
CA ILE A 270 4.04 -50.14 23.54
C ILE A 270 3.24 -49.51 24.70
N ALA A 271 3.16 -50.18 25.86
CA ALA A 271 2.35 -49.68 26.96
C ALA A 271 2.93 -48.37 27.54
N GLN A 272 4.20 -48.33 27.96
CA GLN A 272 4.80 -47.14 28.58
C GLN A 272 4.72 -45.86 27.72
N PRO A 273 4.96 -45.87 26.39
CA PRO A 273 4.76 -44.67 25.56
C PRO A 273 3.29 -44.25 25.46
N LEU A 274 2.36 -45.21 25.30
CA LEU A 274 0.92 -44.93 25.31
C LEU A 274 0.46 -44.39 26.67
N ASP A 275 1.06 -44.84 27.77
CA ASP A 275 0.79 -44.36 29.12
C ASP A 275 1.13 -42.86 29.26
N VAL A 276 2.22 -42.41 28.65
CA VAL A 276 2.63 -40.98 28.64
C VAL A 276 1.76 -40.15 27.69
N TRP A 277 1.45 -40.65 26.49
CA TRP A 277 0.64 -39.92 25.50
C TRP A 277 -0.83 -39.81 25.89
N LEU A 278 -1.38 -40.86 26.50
CA LEU A 278 -2.77 -40.92 26.98
C LEU A 278 -2.90 -40.59 28.47
N ALA A 279 -1.86 -40.03 29.09
CA ALA A 279 -1.94 -39.50 30.45
C ALA A 279 -3.01 -38.40 30.51
N LYS A 280 -3.81 -38.39 31.57
CA LYS A 280 -4.81 -37.35 31.85
C LYS A 280 -4.46 -36.69 33.17
N GLU A 281 -4.39 -35.37 33.20
CA GLU A 281 -4.10 -34.60 34.42
C GLU A 281 -5.29 -34.58 35.38
N SER A 282 -6.50 -34.87 34.88
CA SER A 282 -7.73 -35.02 35.66
C SER A 282 -8.70 -35.98 34.95
N PRO A 283 -9.64 -36.63 35.67
CA PRO A 283 -10.56 -37.60 35.07
C PRO A 283 -11.48 -37.00 33.98
N THR A 284 -11.64 -35.67 33.96
CA THR A 284 -12.39 -34.91 32.96
C THR A 284 -11.52 -34.20 31.91
N SER A 285 -10.19 -34.23 32.03
CA SER A 285 -9.29 -33.54 31.10
C SER A 285 -9.06 -34.36 29.82
N ALA A 286 -8.91 -33.70 28.68
CA ALA A 286 -8.43 -34.33 27.45
C ALA A 286 -7.04 -34.98 27.64
N PRO A 287 -6.68 -36.01 26.84
CA PRO A 287 -5.36 -36.64 26.89
C PRO A 287 -4.20 -35.66 26.71
N ALA A 288 -3.05 -35.96 27.33
CA ALA A 288 -1.83 -35.14 27.22
C ALA A 288 -1.38 -34.96 25.76
N PHE A 289 -1.55 -35.97 24.90
CA PHE A 289 -1.33 -35.86 23.46
C PHE A 289 -2.23 -34.79 22.82
N THR A 290 -3.53 -34.79 23.14
CA THR A 290 -4.48 -33.79 22.65
C THR A 290 -4.08 -32.39 23.09
N GLN A 291 -3.75 -32.22 24.37
CA GLN A 291 -3.36 -30.92 24.92
C GLN A 291 -2.03 -30.39 24.38
N ARG A 292 -1.06 -31.28 24.10
CA ARG A 292 0.31 -30.89 23.69
C ARG A 292 0.52 -30.79 22.18
N LEU A 293 -0.28 -31.49 21.38
CA LEU A 293 -0.12 -31.52 19.93
C LEU A 293 -1.38 -31.07 19.18
N ILE A 294 -2.54 -31.68 19.47
CA ILE A 294 -3.78 -31.43 18.72
C ILE A 294 -4.29 -30.00 18.95
N ALA A 295 -4.42 -29.58 20.20
CA ALA A 295 -4.94 -28.25 20.55
C ALA A 295 -4.03 -27.12 20.02
N PRO A 296 -2.69 -27.13 20.20
CA PRO A 296 -1.83 -26.13 19.57
C PRO A 296 -1.90 -26.11 18.04
N LEU A 297 -1.96 -27.26 17.37
CA LEU A 297 -2.13 -27.30 15.91
C LEU A 297 -3.47 -26.67 15.47
N ARG A 298 -4.56 -26.97 16.19
CA ARG A 298 -5.88 -26.40 15.91
C ARG A 298 -5.93 -24.89 16.17
N GLU A 299 -5.55 -24.48 17.38
CA GLU A 299 -5.75 -23.12 17.91
C GLU A 299 -4.68 -22.13 17.46
N GLN A 300 -3.43 -22.58 17.27
CA GLN A 300 -2.27 -21.71 16.99
C GLN A 300 -1.79 -21.78 15.53
N ALA A 301 -2.12 -22.85 14.79
CA ALA A 301 -1.78 -22.97 13.37
C ALA A 301 -3.01 -22.88 12.45
N LEU A 302 -3.97 -23.82 12.56
CA LEU A 302 -5.10 -23.89 11.62
C LEU A 302 -6.03 -22.66 11.71
N VAL A 303 -6.47 -22.29 12.91
CA VAL A 303 -7.36 -21.12 13.11
C VAL A 303 -6.69 -19.81 12.66
N PRO A 304 -5.44 -19.48 13.05
CA PRO A 304 -4.77 -18.26 12.57
C PRO A 304 -4.49 -18.27 11.06
N ALA A 305 -4.16 -19.42 10.46
CA ALA A 305 -3.99 -19.53 9.02
C ALA A 305 -5.30 -19.22 8.28
N GLN A 306 -6.44 -19.73 8.75
CA GLN A 306 -7.75 -19.37 8.17
C GLN A 306 -8.07 -17.88 8.34
N GLN A 307 -7.69 -17.26 9.46
CA GLN A 307 -7.83 -15.82 9.63
C GLN A 307 -6.96 -15.02 8.65
N VAL A 308 -5.74 -15.48 8.33
CA VAL A 308 -4.88 -14.85 7.32
C VAL A 308 -5.49 -14.97 5.93
N VAL A 309 -6.03 -16.14 5.56
CA VAL A 309 -6.78 -16.33 4.30
C VAL A 309 -7.94 -15.34 4.20
N ASN A 310 -8.79 -15.27 5.22
CA ASN A 310 -9.96 -14.38 5.23
C ASN A 310 -9.54 -12.90 5.13
N LYS A 311 -8.45 -12.50 5.80
CA LYS A 311 -7.88 -11.14 5.71
C LYS A 311 -7.31 -10.84 4.32
N ALA A 312 -6.64 -11.79 3.68
CA ALA A 312 -6.11 -11.61 2.33
C ALA A 312 -7.23 -11.45 1.29
N GLN A 313 -8.32 -12.22 1.42
CA GLN A 313 -9.50 -12.09 0.57
C GLN A 313 -10.22 -10.74 0.77
N ALA A 314 -10.35 -10.26 2.01
CA ALA A 314 -10.87 -8.92 2.29
C ALA A 314 -9.95 -7.80 1.76
N ALA A 315 -8.63 -7.96 1.89
CA ALA A 315 -7.65 -7.02 1.35
C ALA A 315 -7.72 -6.89 -0.17
N LYS A 316 -8.00 -8.00 -0.89
CA LYS A 316 -8.27 -7.95 -2.33
C LYS A 316 -9.49 -7.10 -2.67
N GLN A 317 -10.61 -7.30 -1.98
CA GLN A 317 -11.83 -6.51 -2.23
C GLN A 317 -11.57 -5.02 -2.03
N VAL A 318 -10.90 -4.63 -0.94
CA VAL A 318 -10.50 -3.24 -0.69
C VAL A 318 -9.57 -2.71 -1.78
N TYR A 319 -8.62 -3.51 -2.25
CA TYR A 319 -7.72 -3.11 -3.34
C TYR A 319 -8.46 -2.92 -4.68
N GLU A 320 -9.37 -3.83 -5.05
CA GLU A 320 -10.19 -3.73 -6.27
C GLU A 320 -11.12 -2.51 -6.20
N ASP A 321 -11.86 -2.34 -5.10
CA ASP A 321 -12.86 -1.26 -4.93
C ASP A 321 -12.22 0.13 -4.72
N GLU A 322 -11.17 0.24 -3.90
CA GLU A 322 -10.57 1.54 -3.55
C GLU A 322 -9.40 1.94 -4.43
N MET A 323 -8.52 1.01 -4.82
CA MET A 323 -7.38 1.37 -5.68
C MET A 323 -7.72 1.27 -7.16
N VAL A 324 -8.12 0.11 -7.67
CA VAL A 324 -8.27 -0.07 -9.14
C VAL A 324 -9.32 0.89 -9.70
N VAL A 325 -10.51 0.95 -9.11
CA VAL A 325 -11.61 1.81 -9.62
C VAL A 325 -11.30 3.31 -9.46
N ARG A 326 -10.79 3.75 -8.30
CA ARG A 326 -10.56 5.19 -8.04
C ARG A 326 -9.30 5.73 -8.71
N LEU A 327 -8.22 4.95 -8.77
CA LEU A 327 -6.99 5.39 -9.44
C LEU A 327 -7.14 5.29 -10.96
N GLY A 328 -7.85 4.29 -11.49
CA GLY A 328 -8.22 4.24 -12.90
C GLY A 328 -9.00 5.48 -13.31
N SER A 329 -10.12 5.77 -12.65
CA SER A 329 -10.92 6.97 -12.94
C SER A 329 -10.18 8.30 -12.71
N ALA A 330 -9.26 8.39 -11.74
CA ALA A 330 -8.42 9.57 -11.56
C ALA A 330 -7.39 9.77 -12.69
N VAL A 331 -6.79 8.69 -13.18
CA VAL A 331 -5.86 8.72 -14.33
C VAL A 331 -6.60 9.06 -15.62
N ASP A 332 -7.76 8.47 -15.86
CA ASP A 332 -8.60 8.78 -17.03
C ASP A 332 -9.05 10.24 -17.04
N ASN A 333 -9.52 10.76 -15.89
CA ASN A 333 -9.87 12.16 -15.74
C ASN A 333 -8.68 13.09 -15.99
N ARG A 334 -7.47 12.76 -15.52
CA ARG A 334 -6.25 13.52 -15.82
C ARG A 334 -5.96 13.52 -17.33
N ARG A 335 -6.08 12.38 -18.00
CA ARG A 335 -5.86 12.25 -19.46
C ARG A 335 -6.84 13.11 -20.27
N ILE A 336 -8.11 13.13 -19.87
CA ILE A 336 -9.13 14.01 -20.48
C ILE A 336 -8.78 15.49 -20.28
N ILE A 337 -8.36 15.88 -19.06
CA ILE A 337 -7.94 17.26 -18.77
C ILE A 337 -6.71 17.66 -19.60
N GLN A 338 -5.72 16.78 -19.76
CA GLN A 338 -4.56 17.02 -20.63
C GLN A 338 -4.96 17.24 -22.10
N GLN A 339 -5.89 16.42 -22.63
CA GLN A 339 -6.40 16.60 -23.99
C GLN A 339 -7.09 17.97 -24.16
N LEU A 340 -7.95 18.35 -23.22
CA LEU A 340 -8.62 19.67 -23.22
C LEU A 340 -7.63 20.84 -23.10
N ILE A 341 -6.56 20.71 -22.30
CA ILE A 341 -5.52 21.73 -22.20
C ILE A 341 -4.76 21.88 -23.53
N ASN A 342 -4.41 20.76 -24.18
CA ASN A 342 -3.69 20.80 -25.46
C ASN A 342 -4.58 21.36 -26.59
N GLU A 343 -5.85 20.95 -26.69
CA GLU A 343 -6.81 21.53 -27.63
C GLU A 343 -7.00 23.04 -27.39
N TYR A 344 -7.08 23.47 -26.12
CA TYR A 344 -7.16 24.88 -25.77
C TYR A 344 -5.91 25.67 -26.20
N LYS A 345 -4.71 25.11 -26.03
CA LYS A 345 -3.46 25.72 -26.49
C LYS A 345 -3.40 25.87 -28.00
N GLU A 346 -3.71 24.80 -28.75
CA GLU A 346 -3.74 24.83 -30.22
C GLU A 346 -4.72 25.88 -30.74
N LYS A 347 -5.94 25.93 -30.16
CA LYS A 347 -6.98 26.89 -30.51
C LYS A 347 -6.61 28.36 -30.26
N HIS A 348 -5.71 28.62 -29.30
CA HIS A 348 -5.29 29.96 -28.91
C HIS A 348 -3.85 30.32 -29.34
N GLY A 349 -3.15 29.45 -30.08
CA GLY A 349 -1.77 29.69 -30.52
C GLY A 349 -0.74 29.72 -29.39
N LEU A 350 -1.02 28.99 -28.30
CA LEU A 350 -0.18 28.87 -27.10
C LEU A 350 0.64 27.55 -27.08
N GLY A 351 0.97 27.03 -28.27
CA GLY A 351 1.66 25.75 -28.47
C GLY A 351 3.07 25.91 -29.00
#